data_AF-A0A932ZJX7-F1
#
_entry.id   AF-A0A932ZJX7-F1
#
_cell.length_a   1.000
_cell.length_b   1.000
_cell.length_c   1.000
_cell.angle_alpha   90.00
_cell.angle_beta   90.00
_cell.angle_gamma   90.00
#
_symmetry.space_group_name_H-M   'P 1'
#
loop_
_entity.id
_entity.type
_entity.pdbx_description
1 polymer ?
#
loop_
_entity_poly.entity_id
_entity_poly.type
_entity_poly.pdbx_seq_one_letter_code
_entity_poly.pdbx_strand_id
1 'polypeptide(L)'
;MTISFNQIPNDRRVPFVYIEFDNTRAVTGPQAQPYKILHIGQKIAAGSKPALTPVQVTSVDQAVSYFGNGSILHRMLKGHFDNNTSTEIWALPLNDDQAAVKATGTFLFAGPSTESGTLYVYIGGDRIKVGITSGDTGAQIATALKAALDAAAYLPVTATVNNATVTVTAKNGGDTGNFIDLRHSYYDGEKLPSGVTLTITAMAAGAGNPDVDGAFTAIGSEQYNVIVVPYTDQSNLTKIDTELSDRWGPITQNDGFAVTVSNITYANLVALGNGQNSEHLSIAGTPKFPTLPWQIAGALGAVVAYYGSIDPARPFQTLALNGVLPPQVGERLTDDERNLLLYDGISTLLIDAGGKARIERMITTYKTNAFGAADTSYLDLTTILTLSYL
;
A
#
# COMPACT_ATOMS: atom_id res chain seq x y z
N MET A 1 6.19 49.90 30.15
CA MET A 1 5.40 49.07 29.22
C MET A 1 3.93 49.30 29.52
N THR A 2 3.18 49.80 28.56
CA THR A 2 1.73 49.93 28.65
C THR A 2 1.09 48.57 28.37
N ILE A 3 0.24 48.09 29.27
CA ILE A 3 -0.61 46.92 28.99
C ILE A 3 -1.74 47.43 28.08
N SER A 4 -1.71 47.03 26.81
CA SER A 4 -2.76 47.35 25.84
C SER A 4 -3.77 46.20 25.86
N PHE A 5 -5.06 46.54 25.90
CA PHE A 5 -6.14 45.58 25.84
C PHE A 5 -6.72 45.53 24.42
N ASN A 6 -7.02 44.32 23.93
CA ASN A 6 -7.53 44.11 22.56
C ASN A 6 -9.06 44.21 22.48
N GLN A 7 -9.76 43.85 23.56
CA GLN A 7 -11.23 43.79 23.60
C GLN A 7 -11.84 44.76 24.60
N ILE A 8 -11.09 45.20 25.61
CA ILE A 8 -11.54 46.21 26.58
C ILE A 8 -11.28 47.62 26.02
N PRO A 9 -12.32 48.41 25.68
CA PRO A 9 -12.12 49.74 25.10
C PRO A 9 -11.52 50.73 26.10
N ASN A 10 -10.56 51.55 25.62
CA ASN A 10 -9.86 52.54 26.44
C ASN A 10 -10.76 53.68 26.95
N ASP A 11 -11.95 53.88 26.37
CA ASP A 11 -12.90 54.93 26.70
C ASP A 11 -14.03 54.47 27.66
N ARG A 12 -13.95 53.25 28.18
CA ARG A 12 -14.96 52.69 29.08
C ARG A 12 -14.92 53.35 30.47
N ARG A 13 -15.99 54.06 30.83
CA ARG A 13 -16.09 54.85 32.09
C ARG A 13 -16.82 54.14 33.25
N VAL A 14 -17.43 52.98 32.99
CA VAL A 14 -18.21 52.25 33.99
C VAL A 14 -17.27 51.46 34.92
N PRO A 15 -17.23 51.75 36.23
CA PRO A 15 -16.28 51.13 37.15
C PRO A 15 -16.65 49.66 37.43
N PHE A 16 -15.73 48.73 37.13
CA PHE A 16 -15.83 47.31 37.49
C PHE A 16 -14.48 46.59 37.26
N VAL A 17 -14.40 45.30 37.58
CA VAL A 17 -13.28 44.43 37.18
C VAL A 17 -13.58 43.83 35.81
N TYR A 18 -12.70 44.07 34.84
CA TYR A 18 -12.78 43.50 33.49
C TYR A 18 -11.53 42.66 33.25
N ILE A 19 -11.71 41.48 32.68
CA ILE A 19 -10.64 40.51 32.39
C ILE A 19 -10.75 40.17 30.90
N GLU A 20 -9.64 40.20 30.18
CA GLU A 20 -9.53 39.63 28.83
C GLU A 20 -8.42 38.57 28.80
N PHE A 21 -8.60 37.57 27.94
CA PHE A 21 -7.60 36.56 27.65
C PHE A 21 -7.09 36.78 26.23
N ASP A 22 -5.81 37.12 26.09
CA ASP A 22 -5.16 37.22 24.79
C ASP A 22 -4.46 35.89 24.47
N ASN A 23 -4.94 35.18 23.45
CA ASN A 23 -4.38 33.91 23.00
C ASN A 23 -3.37 34.07 21.85
N THR A 24 -3.10 35.28 21.37
CA THR A 24 -2.24 35.55 20.20
C THR A 24 -0.79 35.10 20.38
N ARG A 25 -0.39 34.77 21.62
CA ARG A 25 0.91 34.16 21.97
C ARG A 25 0.78 32.91 22.84
N ALA A 26 -0.40 32.27 22.87
CA ALA A 26 -0.62 31.06 23.67
C ALA A 26 0.20 29.86 23.17
N VAL A 27 0.62 29.89 21.90
CA VAL A 27 1.50 28.90 21.29
C VAL A 27 2.84 29.57 20.98
N THR A 28 3.88 29.17 21.70
CA THR A 28 5.24 29.75 21.56
C THR A 28 6.24 28.77 20.93
N GLY A 29 5.75 27.72 20.26
CA GLY A 29 6.57 26.69 19.61
C GLY A 29 5.92 26.13 18.34
N PRO A 30 6.64 25.30 17.57
CA PRO A 30 6.13 24.67 16.37
C PRO A 30 4.88 23.83 16.71
N GLN A 31 3.79 23.99 15.96
CA GLN A 31 2.58 23.19 16.17
C GLN A 31 2.74 21.81 15.51
N ALA A 32 2.22 20.76 16.15
CA ALA A 32 2.07 19.49 15.48
C ALA A 32 1.08 19.64 14.32
N GLN A 33 1.52 19.34 13.08
CA GLN A 33 0.64 19.31 11.92
C GLN A 33 -0.09 17.95 11.92
N PRO A 34 -1.42 17.92 12.12
CA PRO A 34 -2.15 16.66 12.05
C PRO A 34 -2.11 16.16 10.61
N TYR A 35 -1.51 14.98 10.40
CA TYR A 35 -1.43 14.40 9.06
C TYR A 35 -2.78 13.80 8.63
N LYS A 36 -3.12 14.00 7.36
CA LYS A 36 -4.15 13.23 6.66
C LYS A 36 -3.49 12.30 5.66
N ILE A 37 -3.93 11.04 5.66
CA ILE A 37 -3.48 10.04 4.69
C ILE A 37 -4.63 9.63 3.78
N LEU A 38 -4.39 9.66 2.48
CA LEU A 38 -5.32 9.24 1.45
C LEU A 38 -4.92 7.89 0.87
N HIS A 39 -5.87 6.98 0.70
CA HIS A 39 -5.68 5.74 -0.06
C HIS A 39 -6.53 5.80 -1.33
N ILE A 40 -5.89 5.76 -2.50
CA ILE A 40 -6.57 5.73 -3.80
C ILE A 40 -6.47 4.31 -4.35
N GLY A 41 -7.53 3.78 -4.94
CA GLY A 41 -7.51 2.44 -5.53
C GLY A 41 -8.89 1.86 -5.77
N GLN A 42 -8.95 0.62 -6.25
CA GLN A 42 -10.22 0.07 -6.73
C GLN A 42 -11.10 -0.46 -5.60
N LYS A 43 -12.40 -0.13 -5.68
CA LYS A 43 -13.48 -0.84 -4.99
C LYS A 43 -14.05 -1.95 -5.89
N ILE A 44 -14.89 -2.82 -5.34
CA ILE A 44 -15.72 -3.75 -6.12
C ILE A 44 -17.20 -3.35 -6.09
N ALA A 45 -18.03 -4.00 -6.89
CA ALA A 45 -19.47 -3.72 -6.99
C ALA A 45 -20.20 -3.86 -5.64
N ALA A 46 -19.73 -4.75 -4.75
CA ALA A 46 -20.29 -4.94 -3.42
C ALA A 46 -19.99 -3.81 -2.42
N GLY A 47 -19.08 -2.88 -2.75
CA GLY A 47 -18.78 -1.72 -1.92
C GLY A 47 -19.88 -0.66 -1.98
N SER A 48 -20.30 -0.15 -0.83
CA SER A 48 -21.44 0.78 -0.72
C SER A 48 -21.11 2.24 -1.11
N LYS A 49 -19.83 2.62 -1.15
CA LYS A 49 -19.45 4.01 -1.46
C LYS A 49 -19.27 4.22 -2.97
N PRO A 50 -19.76 5.35 -3.53
CA PRO A 50 -19.58 5.65 -4.94
C PRO A 50 -18.10 5.92 -5.25
N ALA A 51 -17.68 5.64 -6.48
CA ALA A 51 -16.34 6.00 -6.94
C ALA A 51 -16.16 7.53 -6.99
N LEU A 52 -14.91 8.00 -6.94
CA LEU A 52 -14.53 9.41 -7.02
C LEU A 52 -15.15 10.30 -5.92
N THR A 53 -15.41 9.71 -4.76
CA THR A 53 -15.89 10.44 -3.58
C THR A 53 -14.99 10.10 -2.40
N PRO A 54 -14.14 11.02 -1.94
CA PRO A 54 -13.33 10.82 -0.75
C PRO A 54 -14.22 10.51 0.46
N VAL A 55 -13.87 9.46 1.20
CA VAL A 55 -14.58 9.07 2.42
C VAL A 55 -13.59 8.80 3.55
N GLN A 56 -13.93 9.25 4.74
CA GLN A 56 -13.17 8.91 5.94
C GLN A 56 -13.40 7.44 6.32
N VAL A 57 -12.34 6.76 6.76
CA VAL A 57 -12.36 5.36 7.17
C VAL A 57 -11.76 5.22 8.57
N THR A 58 -12.44 4.50 9.47
CA THR A 58 -12.02 4.36 10.88
C THR A 58 -11.76 2.91 11.29
N SER A 59 -12.06 1.94 10.44
CA SER A 59 -11.77 0.52 10.71
C SER A 59 -11.69 -0.32 9.44
N VAL A 60 -11.06 -1.50 9.54
CA VAL A 60 -11.01 -2.50 8.46
C VAL A 60 -12.42 -2.99 8.09
N ASP A 61 -13.30 -3.23 9.06
CA ASP A 61 -14.67 -3.68 8.81
C ASP A 61 -15.48 -2.63 8.03
N GLN A 62 -15.28 -1.35 8.33
CA GLN A 62 -15.87 -0.27 7.55
C GLN A 62 -15.32 -0.26 6.11
N ALA A 63 -14.02 -0.50 5.92
CA ALA A 63 -13.43 -0.62 4.59
C ALA A 63 -14.04 -1.79 3.78
N VAL A 64 -14.35 -2.92 4.43
CA VAL A 64 -15.09 -4.04 3.82
C VAL A 64 -16.46 -3.58 3.34
N SER A 65 -17.22 -2.87 4.17
CA SER A 65 -18.55 -2.38 3.79
C SER A 65 -18.47 -1.34 2.66
N TYR A 66 -17.50 -0.43 2.71
CA TYR A 66 -17.42 0.71 1.79
C TYR A 66 -16.89 0.31 0.42
N PHE A 67 -15.90 -0.57 0.36
CA PHE A 67 -15.17 -0.87 -0.88
C PHE A 67 -15.35 -2.31 -1.34
N GLY A 68 -15.91 -3.16 -0.48
CA GLY A 68 -16.16 -4.57 -0.72
C GLY A 68 -14.99 -5.46 -0.29
N ASN A 69 -15.35 -6.62 0.26
CA ASN A 69 -14.43 -7.59 0.81
C ASN A 69 -13.39 -8.07 -0.22
N GLY A 70 -12.11 -7.85 0.08
CA GLY A 70 -10.99 -8.25 -0.77
C GLY A 70 -10.73 -7.33 -1.96
N SER A 71 -11.39 -6.17 -2.05
CA SER A 71 -10.99 -5.14 -3.03
C SER A 71 -9.57 -4.62 -2.77
N ILE A 72 -8.95 -4.03 -3.79
CA ILE A 72 -7.63 -3.40 -3.66
C ILE A 72 -7.64 -2.38 -2.52
N LEU A 73 -8.63 -1.48 -2.48
CA LEU A 73 -8.72 -0.46 -1.43
C LEU A 73 -8.87 -1.07 -0.03
N HIS A 74 -9.70 -2.10 0.11
CA HIS A 74 -9.84 -2.82 1.38
C HIS A 74 -8.51 -3.45 1.83
N ARG A 75 -7.76 -4.09 0.93
CA ARG A 75 -6.46 -4.70 1.26
C ARG A 75 -5.39 -3.67 1.59
N MET A 76 -5.38 -2.52 0.92
CA MET A 76 -4.52 -1.39 1.28
C MET A 76 -4.81 -0.93 2.71
N LEU A 77 -6.09 -0.69 3.02
CA LEU A 77 -6.53 -0.25 4.35
C LEU A 77 -6.27 -1.30 5.43
N LYS A 78 -6.37 -2.60 5.11
CA LYS A 78 -5.94 -3.65 6.04
C LYS A 78 -4.45 -3.49 6.40
N GLY A 79 -3.58 -3.34 5.41
CA GLY A 79 -2.15 -3.09 5.64
C GLY A 79 -1.91 -1.82 6.44
N HIS A 80 -2.73 -0.79 6.21
CA HIS A 80 -2.69 0.44 6.99
C HIS A 80 -3.01 0.22 8.47
N PHE A 81 -4.19 -0.35 8.76
CA PHE A 81 -4.66 -0.54 10.15
C PHE A 81 -3.80 -1.52 10.96
N ASP A 82 -3.08 -2.42 10.31
CA ASP A 82 -2.06 -3.27 10.97
C ASP A 82 -0.86 -2.45 11.51
N ASN A 83 -0.69 -1.19 11.07
CA ASN A 83 0.47 -0.35 11.34
C ASN A 83 0.15 1.03 11.94
N ASN A 84 -1.05 1.58 11.71
CA ASN A 84 -1.46 2.89 12.19
C ASN A 84 -2.98 2.94 12.41
N THR A 85 -3.40 3.47 13.54
CA THR A 85 -4.83 3.66 13.89
C THR A 85 -5.13 5.06 14.40
N SER A 86 -4.16 5.97 14.39
CA SER A 86 -4.26 7.31 15.00
C SER A 86 -4.29 8.44 13.99
N THR A 87 -3.66 8.28 12.83
CA THR A 87 -3.71 9.29 11.76
C THR A 87 -5.12 9.36 11.18
N GLU A 88 -5.53 10.53 10.68
CA GLU A 88 -6.80 10.69 10.00
C GLU A 88 -6.76 10.01 8.63
N ILE A 89 -7.56 8.96 8.45
CA ILE A 89 -7.52 8.11 7.25
C ILE A 89 -8.69 8.42 6.32
N TRP A 90 -8.34 8.71 5.08
CA TRP A 90 -9.25 8.91 3.97
C TRP A 90 -8.98 7.90 2.87
N ALA A 91 -10.04 7.57 2.14
CA ALA A 91 -9.96 6.64 1.04
C ALA A 91 -10.80 7.17 -0.13
N LEU A 92 -10.25 7.06 -1.33
CA LEU A 92 -10.89 7.48 -2.58
C LEU A 92 -11.07 6.25 -3.47
N PRO A 93 -12.30 5.71 -3.52
CA PRO A 93 -12.59 4.54 -4.33
C PRO A 93 -12.60 4.88 -5.83
N LEU A 94 -11.97 4.03 -6.61
CA LEU A 94 -12.03 3.98 -8.06
C LEU A 94 -12.86 2.76 -8.48
N ASN A 95 -13.54 2.84 -9.61
CA ASN A 95 -14.02 1.64 -10.29
C ASN A 95 -12.87 1.06 -11.13
N ASP A 96 -12.98 -0.23 -11.47
CA ASP A 96 -12.16 -0.81 -12.52
C ASP A 96 -12.35 -0.02 -13.83
N ASP A 97 -11.29 0.13 -14.62
CA ASP A 97 -11.43 0.69 -15.97
C ASP A 97 -12.38 -0.20 -16.81
N GLN A 98 -13.10 0.40 -17.76
CA GLN A 98 -14.06 -0.35 -18.58
C GLN A 98 -13.36 -1.43 -19.44
N ALA A 99 -12.11 -1.19 -19.85
CA ALA A 99 -11.28 -2.14 -20.58
C ALA A 99 -10.41 -3.02 -19.66
N ALA A 100 -10.56 -2.90 -18.33
CA ALA A 100 -9.75 -3.66 -17.39
C ALA A 100 -10.00 -5.16 -17.52
N VAL A 101 -8.91 -5.93 -17.63
CA VAL A 101 -8.91 -7.38 -17.63
C VAL A 101 -8.51 -7.87 -16.25
N LYS A 102 -9.23 -8.87 -15.73
CA LYS A 102 -8.92 -9.52 -14.45
C LYS A 102 -7.85 -10.58 -14.65
N ALA A 103 -6.79 -10.50 -13.86
CA ALA A 103 -5.77 -11.54 -13.86
C ALA A 103 -6.34 -12.89 -13.44
N THR A 104 -5.83 -13.97 -14.03
CA THR A 104 -6.21 -15.34 -13.70
C THR A 104 -4.99 -16.22 -13.47
N GLY A 105 -5.16 -17.22 -12.60
CA GLY A 105 -4.17 -18.23 -12.27
C GLY A 105 -4.85 -19.55 -11.91
N THR A 106 -4.10 -20.63 -11.77
CA THR A 106 -4.70 -21.95 -11.52
C THR A 106 -3.91 -22.80 -10.54
N PHE A 107 -4.63 -23.66 -9.82
CA PHE A 107 -4.10 -24.79 -9.08
C PHE A 107 -4.61 -26.07 -9.74
N LEU A 108 -3.72 -26.84 -10.37
CA LEU A 108 -4.02 -28.14 -10.97
C LEU A 108 -3.48 -29.25 -10.06
N PHE A 109 -4.37 -30.12 -9.62
CA PHE A 109 -4.03 -31.25 -8.76
C PHE A 109 -3.94 -32.55 -9.57
N ALA A 110 -2.94 -33.37 -9.26
CA ALA A 110 -2.89 -34.79 -9.64
C ALA A 110 -2.76 -35.66 -8.39
N GLY A 111 -3.24 -36.89 -8.48
CA GLY A 111 -3.31 -37.85 -7.39
C GLY A 111 -3.62 -39.27 -7.91
N PRO A 112 -4.09 -40.19 -7.06
CA PRO A 112 -4.64 -39.96 -5.73
C PRO A 112 -3.59 -39.71 -4.65
N SER A 113 -4.01 -39.07 -3.55
CA SER A 113 -3.19 -38.97 -2.35
C SER A 113 -2.97 -40.35 -1.72
N THR A 114 -1.75 -40.65 -1.29
CA THR A 114 -1.41 -41.92 -0.63
C THR A 114 -1.40 -41.82 0.89
N GLU A 115 -1.50 -40.62 1.46
CA GLU A 115 -1.54 -40.37 2.91
C GLU A 115 -2.52 -39.26 3.25
N SER A 116 -3.11 -39.30 4.45
CA SER A 116 -3.90 -38.17 4.95
C SER A 116 -2.97 -37.06 5.44
N GLY A 117 -3.35 -35.81 5.21
CA GLY A 117 -2.54 -34.65 5.60
C GLY A 117 -3.28 -33.33 5.44
N THR A 118 -2.54 -32.23 5.52
CA THR A 118 -3.08 -30.88 5.31
C THR A 118 -2.27 -30.19 4.22
N LEU A 119 -2.95 -29.76 3.17
CA LEU A 119 -2.41 -28.87 2.15
C LEU A 119 -2.50 -27.43 2.64
N TYR A 120 -1.38 -26.71 2.53
CA TYR A 120 -1.28 -25.29 2.82
C TYR A 120 -1.07 -24.52 1.51
N VAL A 121 -2.06 -23.72 1.13
CA VAL A 121 -2.00 -22.79 -0.01
C VAL A 121 -1.96 -21.37 0.52
N TYR A 122 -1.22 -20.50 -0.17
CA TYR A 122 -1.19 -19.07 0.13
C TYR A 122 -1.62 -18.29 -1.09
N ILE A 123 -2.48 -17.29 -0.86
CA ILE A 123 -2.93 -16.33 -1.88
C ILE A 123 -2.68 -14.93 -1.35
N GLY A 124 -1.74 -14.19 -1.94
CA GLY A 124 -1.39 -12.84 -1.49
C GLY A 124 -0.92 -12.78 -0.03
N GLY A 125 -0.32 -13.86 0.47
CA GLY A 125 0.13 -14.02 1.85
C GLY A 125 -0.90 -14.60 2.82
N ASP A 126 -2.18 -14.72 2.43
CA ASP A 126 -3.19 -15.33 3.29
C ASP A 126 -3.10 -16.86 3.24
N ARG A 127 -2.95 -17.49 4.42
CA ARG A 127 -2.79 -18.93 4.57
C ARG A 127 -4.15 -19.65 4.55
N ILE A 128 -4.32 -20.57 3.61
CA ILE A 128 -5.50 -21.41 3.43
C ILE A 128 -5.12 -22.86 3.74
N LYS A 129 -5.92 -23.52 4.59
CA LYS A 129 -5.71 -24.92 5.01
C LYS A 129 -6.77 -25.81 4.40
N VAL A 130 -6.35 -26.91 3.77
CA VAL A 130 -7.25 -27.89 3.16
C VAL A 130 -6.89 -29.27 3.70
N GLY A 131 -7.85 -29.93 4.34
CA GLY A 131 -7.69 -31.32 4.77
C GLY A 131 -7.72 -32.26 3.56
N ILE A 132 -6.77 -33.19 3.49
CA ILE A 132 -6.70 -34.23 2.46
C ILE A 132 -6.73 -35.58 3.15
N THR A 133 -7.54 -36.48 2.63
CA THR A 133 -7.63 -37.88 3.09
C THR A 133 -6.91 -38.79 2.11
N SER A 134 -6.29 -39.86 2.62
CA SER A 134 -5.74 -40.92 1.77
C SER A 134 -6.82 -41.44 0.81
N GLY A 135 -6.48 -41.55 -0.47
CA GLY A 135 -7.39 -41.91 -1.55
C GLY A 135 -8.08 -40.73 -2.26
N ASP A 136 -7.98 -39.50 -1.74
CA ASP A 136 -8.55 -38.34 -2.42
C ASP A 136 -7.91 -38.13 -3.80
N THR A 137 -8.77 -38.07 -4.83
CA THR A 137 -8.39 -37.73 -6.19
C THR A 137 -8.10 -36.23 -6.32
N GLY A 138 -7.39 -35.83 -7.39
CA GLY A 138 -7.14 -34.41 -7.68
C GLY A 138 -8.43 -33.58 -7.77
N ALA A 139 -9.53 -34.15 -8.28
CA ALA A 139 -10.83 -33.47 -8.34
C ALA A 139 -11.47 -33.25 -6.95
N GLN A 140 -11.32 -34.21 -6.03
CA GLN A 140 -11.79 -34.07 -4.66
C GLN A 140 -10.97 -33.00 -3.91
N ILE A 141 -9.65 -33.00 -4.07
CA ILE A 141 -8.76 -31.99 -3.49
C ILE A 141 -9.10 -30.59 -4.03
N ALA A 142 -9.31 -30.46 -5.35
CA ALA A 142 -9.69 -29.19 -5.97
C ALA A 142 -11.03 -28.66 -5.43
N THR A 143 -12.01 -29.54 -5.25
CA THR A 143 -13.32 -29.19 -4.66
C THR A 143 -13.16 -28.74 -3.20
N ALA A 144 -12.32 -29.43 -2.42
CA ALA A 144 -12.03 -29.05 -1.04
C ALA A 144 -11.30 -27.70 -0.94
N LEU A 145 -10.32 -27.44 -1.83
CA LEU A 145 -9.66 -26.13 -1.90
C LEU A 145 -10.67 -25.03 -2.24
N LYS A 146 -11.52 -25.22 -3.25
CA LYS A 146 -12.56 -24.25 -3.62
C LYS A 146 -13.46 -23.90 -2.42
N ALA A 147 -13.89 -24.90 -1.65
CA ALA A 147 -14.70 -24.66 -0.45
C ALA A 147 -13.94 -23.86 0.62
N ALA A 148 -12.66 -24.17 0.84
CA ALA A 148 -11.81 -23.41 1.78
C ALA A 148 -11.58 -21.96 1.33
N LEU A 149 -11.45 -21.72 0.02
CA LEU A 149 -11.32 -20.38 -0.55
C LEU A 149 -12.61 -19.57 -0.39
N ASP A 150 -13.79 -20.17 -0.55
CA ASP A 150 -15.07 -19.48 -0.35
C ASP A 150 -15.33 -19.10 1.11
N ALA A 151 -14.83 -19.91 2.05
CA ALA A 151 -14.94 -19.66 3.48
C ALA A 151 -13.93 -18.60 3.98
N ALA A 152 -12.86 -18.36 3.24
CA ALA A 152 -11.81 -17.43 3.64
C ALA A 152 -12.23 -15.97 3.47
N ALA A 153 -12.08 -15.19 4.54
CA ALA A 153 -12.29 -13.76 4.48
C ALA A 153 -11.14 -13.05 3.76
N TYR A 154 -11.41 -11.85 3.24
CA TYR A 154 -10.41 -10.90 2.75
C TYR A 154 -9.64 -11.30 1.49
N LEU A 155 -9.86 -12.48 0.91
CA LEU A 155 -9.12 -12.87 -0.29
C LEU A 155 -9.35 -11.89 -1.47
N PRO A 156 -8.28 -11.50 -2.20
CA PRO A 156 -8.37 -10.60 -3.35
C PRO A 156 -8.83 -11.30 -4.64
N VAL A 157 -9.20 -12.58 -4.55
CA VAL A 157 -9.61 -13.41 -5.68
C VAL A 157 -10.97 -14.05 -5.44
N THR A 158 -11.62 -14.47 -6.52
CA THR A 158 -12.70 -15.45 -6.53
C THR A 158 -12.19 -16.74 -7.17
N ALA A 159 -12.70 -17.88 -6.75
CA ALA A 159 -12.31 -19.18 -7.32
C ALA A 159 -13.48 -19.86 -8.03
N THR A 160 -13.17 -20.68 -9.01
CA THR A 160 -14.08 -21.67 -9.64
C THR A 160 -13.34 -22.99 -9.78
N VAL A 161 -14.05 -24.12 -9.72
CA VAL A 161 -13.46 -25.44 -9.88
C VAL A 161 -14.02 -26.14 -11.12
N ASN A 162 -13.15 -26.78 -11.89
CA ASN A 162 -13.51 -27.67 -12.98
C ASN A 162 -12.62 -28.91 -12.91
N ASN A 163 -13.20 -30.06 -12.60
CA ASN A 163 -12.48 -31.31 -12.37
C ASN A 163 -11.34 -31.11 -11.33
N ALA A 164 -10.08 -31.39 -11.69
CA ALA A 164 -8.92 -31.25 -10.81
C ALA A 164 -8.26 -29.86 -10.85
N THR A 165 -8.87 -28.89 -11.54
CA THR A 165 -8.33 -27.53 -11.67
C THR A 165 -9.20 -26.54 -10.90
N VAL A 166 -8.58 -25.79 -9.99
CA VAL A 166 -9.15 -24.59 -9.39
C VAL A 166 -8.60 -23.38 -10.13
N THR A 167 -9.47 -22.65 -10.81
CA THR A 167 -9.12 -21.36 -11.43
C THR A 167 -9.43 -20.26 -10.43
N VAL A 168 -8.44 -19.39 -10.18
CA VAL A 168 -8.60 -18.18 -9.38
C VAL A 168 -8.55 -16.96 -10.29
N THR A 169 -9.39 -15.98 -9.99
CA THR A 169 -9.55 -14.74 -10.76
C THR A 169 -9.52 -13.56 -9.81
N ALA A 170 -8.72 -12.54 -10.12
CA ALA A 170 -8.65 -11.31 -9.33
C ALA A 170 -10.03 -10.66 -9.22
N LYS A 171 -10.36 -10.11 -8.04
CA LYS A 171 -11.65 -9.43 -7.83
C LYS A 171 -11.73 -8.12 -8.60
N ASN A 172 -10.63 -7.37 -8.68
CA ASN A 172 -10.47 -6.16 -9.46
C ASN A 172 -9.70 -6.46 -10.76
N GLY A 173 -10.05 -5.76 -11.84
CA GLY A 173 -9.29 -5.74 -13.09
C GLY A 173 -8.01 -4.89 -12.98
N GLY A 174 -7.12 -5.01 -13.95
CA GLY A 174 -5.87 -4.27 -14.02
C GLY A 174 -4.63 -5.14 -13.81
N ASP A 175 -3.48 -4.56 -14.13
CA ASP A 175 -2.16 -5.18 -14.09
C ASP A 175 -1.76 -5.59 -12.67
N THR A 176 -2.26 -4.86 -11.67
CA THR A 176 -2.00 -5.15 -10.25
C THR A 176 -2.37 -6.59 -9.88
N GLY A 177 -3.44 -7.15 -10.46
CA GLY A 177 -3.88 -8.53 -10.21
C GLY A 177 -2.84 -9.61 -10.56
N ASN A 178 -1.87 -9.30 -11.43
CA ASN A 178 -0.78 -10.21 -11.79
C ASN A 178 0.19 -10.47 -10.63
N PHE A 179 0.22 -9.58 -9.64
CA PHE A 179 1.10 -9.66 -8.47
C PHE A 179 0.42 -10.31 -7.26
N ILE A 180 -0.76 -10.92 -7.45
CA ILE A 180 -1.35 -11.80 -6.44
C ILE A 180 -0.56 -13.11 -6.46
N ASP A 181 0.31 -13.26 -5.47
CA ASP A 181 1.13 -14.44 -5.31
C ASP A 181 0.26 -15.69 -5.03
N LEU A 182 0.52 -16.76 -5.78
CA LEU A 182 -0.08 -18.08 -5.58
C LEU A 182 1.06 -19.05 -5.26
N ARG A 183 1.02 -19.66 -4.07
CA ARG A 183 2.03 -20.66 -3.68
C ARG A 183 1.42 -21.75 -2.81
N HIS A 184 2.16 -22.83 -2.66
CA HIS A 184 1.94 -23.79 -1.58
C HIS A 184 3.15 -23.77 -0.64
N SER A 185 2.95 -24.16 0.62
CA SER A 185 4.03 -24.37 1.59
C SER A 185 5.00 -23.18 1.77
N TYR A 186 4.65 -22.23 2.64
CA TYR A 186 5.54 -21.11 2.95
C TYR A 186 6.44 -21.40 4.15
N TYR A 187 5.88 -21.99 5.22
CA TYR A 187 6.63 -22.28 6.45
C TYR A 187 7.31 -23.65 6.41
N ASP A 188 8.41 -23.77 7.16
CA ASP A 188 9.12 -25.04 7.33
C ASP A 188 8.18 -26.13 7.88
N GLY A 189 8.24 -27.31 7.27
CA GLY A 189 7.38 -28.45 7.61
C GLY A 189 6.05 -28.49 6.87
N GLU A 190 5.66 -27.45 6.14
CA GLU A 190 4.52 -27.51 5.21
C GLU A 190 4.92 -28.27 3.96
N LYS A 191 4.27 -29.40 3.68
CA LYS A 191 4.51 -30.21 2.49
C LYS A 191 3.20 -30.68 1.88
N LEU A 192 3.25 -30.99 0.58
CA LEU A 192 2.16 -31.71 -0.07
C LEU A 192 2.07 -33.12 0.54
N PRO A 193 0.86 -33.64 0.82
CA PRO A 193 0.70 -35.06 1.16
C PRO A 193 1.25 -35.95 0.05
N SER A 194 1.88 -37.06 0.44
CA SER A 194 2.41 -38.06 -0.49
C SER A 194 1.37 -38.44 -1.56
N GLY A 195 1.84 -38.60 -2.81
CA GLY A 195 1.00 -38.93 -3.97
C GLY A 195 0.29 -37.75 -4.62
N VAL A 196 0.24 -36.57 -3.99
CA VAL A 196 -0.35 -35.36 -4.58
C VAL A 196 0.71 -34.55 -5.34
N THR A 197 0.44 -34.25 -6.60
CA THR A 197 1.20 -33.25 -7.37
C THR A 197 0.34 -32.01 -7.52
N LEU A 198 0.93 -30.84 -7.26
CA LEU A 198 0.29 -29.55 -7.46
C LEU A 198 1.07 -28.72 -8.47
N THR A 199 0.43 -28.38 -9.59
CA THR A 199 0.95 -27.45 -10.58
C THR A 199 0.26 -26.11 -10.40
N ILE A 200 1.02 -25.06 -10.13
CA ILE A 200 0.51 -23.69 -9.98
C ILE A 200 0.83 -22.91 -11.24
N THR A 201 -0.20 -22.36 -11.87
CA THR A 201 -0.04 -21.32 -12.90
C THR A 201 -0.20 -19.98 -12.22
N ALA A 202 0.85 -19.15 -12.24
CA ALA A 202 0.85 -17.83 -11.63
C ALA A 202 -0.24 -16.92 -12.23
N MET A 203 -0.65 -15.91 -11.46
CA MET A 203 -1.61 -14.90 -11.93
C MET A 203 -1.01 -14.10 -13.08
N ALA A 204 -1.74 -14.01 -14.19
CA ALA A 204 -1.29 -13.31 -15.38
C ALA A 204 -2.47 -12.70 -16.16
N ALA A 205 -2.12 -11.94 -17.21
CA ALA A 205 -3.05 -11.33 -18.17
C ALA A 205 -4.04 -10.30 -17.58
N GLY A 206 -3.84 -9.86 -16.33
CA GLY A 206 -4.45 -8.63 -15.85
C GLY A 206 -3.89 -7.44 -16.62
N ALA A 207 -4.77 -6.57 -17.09
CA ALA A 207 -4.43 -5.43 -17.95
C ALA A 207 -5.38 -4.26 -17.67
N GLY A 208 -4.92 -3.03 -17.86
CA GLY A 208 -5.77 -1.82 -17.82
C GLY A 208 -6.06 -1.37 -16.40
N ASN A 209 -5.06 -0.80 -15.73
CA ASN A 209 -5.26 -0.10 -14.46
C ASN A 209 -6.18 1.12 -14.66
N PRO A 210 -7.02 1.47 -13.65
CA PRO A 210 -7.76 2.72 -13.68
C PRO A 210 -6.86 3.95 -13.72
N ASP A 211 -7.43 5.03 -14.23
CA ASP A 211 -6.81 6.34 -14.27
C ASP A 211 -6.94 7.09 -12.94
N VAL A 212 -5.86 7.72 -12.49
CA VAL A 212 -5.83 8.50 -11.23
C VAL A 212 -6.29 9.95 -11.36
N ASP A 213 -6.42 10.53 -12.57
CA ASP A 213 -6.76 11.96 -12.72
C ASP A 213 -8.11 12.32 -12.11
N GLY A 214 -9.09 11.43 -12.27
CA GLY A 214 -10.41 11.61 -11.65
C GLY A 214 -10.33 11.65 -10.12
N ALA A 215 -9.37 10.92 -9.54
CA ALA A 215 -9.12 10.92 -8.10
C ALA A 215 -8.59 12.27 -7.63
N PHE A 216 -7.59 12.80 -8.35
CA PHE A 216 -7.00 14.11 -8.04
C PHE A 216 -7.98 15.27 -8.23
N THR A 217 -8.81 15.20 -9.26
CA THR A 217 -9.92 16.14 -9.44
C THR A 217 -10.90 16.09 -8.27
N ALA A 218 -11.21 14.89 -7.75
CA ALA A 218 -12.19 14.70 -6.69
C ALA A 218 -11.71 15.14 -5.30
N ILE A 219 -10.40 15.14 -5.03
CA ILE A 219 -9.86 15.70 -3.77
C ILE A 219 -9.80 17.23 -3.78
N GLY A 220 -9.74 17.85 -4.96
CA GLY A 220 -9.71 19.31 -5.11
C GLY A 220 -8.57 19.93 -4.30
N SER A 221 -8.87 21.00 -3.57
CA SER A 221 -7.89 21.75 -2.78
C SER A 221 -7.57 21.13 -1.42
N GLU A 222 -8.23 20.03 -1.03
CA GLU A 222 -7.96 19.37 0.26
C GLU A 222 -6.53 18.81 0.28
N GLN A 223 -5.82 19.06 1.38
CA GLN A 223 -4.46 18.58 1.57
C GLN A 223 -4.44 17.16 2.17
N TYR A 224 -3.62 16.29 1.57
CA TYR A 224 -3.29 14.98 2.12
C TYR A 224 -1.78 14.83 2.16
N ASN A 225 -1.22 14.81 3.37
CA ASN A 225 0.23 14.73 3.58
C ASN A 225 0.83 13.46 2.96
N VAL A 226 0.09 12.35 3.02
CA VAL A 226 0.52 11.06 2.48
C VAL A 226 -0.55 10.52 1.54
N ILE A 227 -0.19 10.16 0.32
CA ILE A 227 -1.09 9.56 -0.67
C ILE A 227 -0.56 8.17 -1.02
N VAL A 228 -1.36 7.13 -0.77
CA VAL A 228 -1.01 5.76 -1.10
C VAL A 228 -1.75 5.35 -2.37
N VAL A 229 -1.01 4.86 -3.35
CA VAL A 229 -1.54 4.37 -4.63
C VAL A 229 -1.01 2.95 -4.92
N PRO A 230 -1.80 2.08 -5.57
CA PRO A 230 -1.40 0.71 -5.88
C PRO A 230 -0.71 0.57 -7.25
N TYR A 231 -0.67 1.64 -8.03
CA TYR A 231 -0.27 1.61 -9.44
C TYR A 231 1.21 1.94 -9.61
N THR A 232 1.84 1.27 -10.58
CA THR A 232 3.24 1.45 -10.95
C THR A 232 3.42 1.51 -12.48
N ASP A 233 2.32 1.64 -13.24
CA ASP A 233 2.38 1.89 -14.67
C ASP A 233 2.77 3.33 -14.97
N GLN A 234 3.53 3.54 -16.05
CA GLN A 234 4.11 4.84 -16.36
C GLN A 234 3.06 5.95 -16.50
N SER A 235 1.87 5.64 -17.04
CA SER A 235 0.81 6.64 -17.22
C SER A 235 0.34 7.21 -15.89
N ASN A 236 0.01 6.33 -14.92
CA ASN A 236 -0.39 6.77 -13.60
C ASN A 236 0.77 7.44 -12.83
N LEU A 237 2.01 6.95 -12.95
CA LEU A 237 3.17 7.58 -12.29
C LEU A 237 3.42 9.01 -12.78
N THR A 238 3.35 9.25 -14.10
CA THR A 238 3.48 10.61 -14.66
C THR A 238 2.37 11.54 -14.18
N LYS A 239 1.14 11.04 -14.02
CA LYS A 239 0.00 11.81 -13.52
C LYS A 239 0.15 12.18 -12.05
N ILE A 240 0.61 11.23 -11.23
CA ILE A 240 0.93 11.46 -9.82
C ILE A 240 2.01 12.54 -9.68
N ASP A 241 3.08 12.44 -10.47
CA ASP A 241 4.16 13.42 -10.44
C ASP A 241 3.70 14.82 -10.86
N THR A 242 2.91 14.90 -11.93
CA THR A 242 2.36 16.16 -12.44
C THR A 242 1.46 16.83 -11.39
N GLU A 243 0.54 16.06 -10.79
CA GLU A 243 -0.36 16.58 -9.76
C GLU A 243 0.43 17.06 -8.54
N LEU A 244 1.35 16.25 -8.01
CA LEU A 244 2.09 16.62 -6.81
C LEU A 244 3.01 17.82 -7.05
N SER A 245 3.62 17.91 -8.24
CA SER A 245 4.43 19.08 -8.60
C SER A 245 3.60 20.38 -8.62
N ASP A 246 2.34 20.34 -9.08
CA ASP A 246 1.44 21.49 -9.01
C ASP A 246 1.06 21.85 -7.57
N ARG A 247 0.77 20.85 -6.74
CA ARG A 247 0.40 21.03 -5.32
C ARG A 247 1.53 21.65 -4.48
N TRP A 248 2.78 21.25 -4.77
CA TRP A 248 3.99 21.84 -4.20
C TRP A 248 4.31 23.23 -4.77
N GLY A 249 3.62 23.64 -5.83
CA GLY A 249 3.76 24.95 -6.44
C GLY A 249 3.41 26.09 -5.48
N PRO A 250 4.01 27.27 -5.66
CA PRO A 250 3.85 28.41 -4.75
C PRO A 250 2.43 29.01 -4.74
N ILE A 251 1.55 28.56 -5.62
CA ILE A 251 0.16 29.02 -5.72
C ILE A 251 -0.81 28.04 -5.05
N THR A 252 -0.63 26.72 -5.27
CA THR A 252 -1.58 25.71 -4.79
C THR A 252 -1.35 25.38 -3.32
N GLN A 253 -0.09 25.21 -2.90
CA GLN A 253 0.34 25.07 -1.49
C GLN A 253 -0.44 24.04 -0.65
N ASN A 254 -0.88 22.96 -1.27
CA ASN A 254 -1.59 21.84 -0.62
C ASN A 254 -0.83 20.54 -0.86
N ASP A 255 0.44 20.60 -0.53
CA ASP A 255 1.47 19.62 -0.77
C ASP A 255 1.18 18.25 -0.14
N GLY A 256 1.91 17.25 -0.62
CA GLY A 256 1.85 15.88 -0.14
C GLY A 256 2.89 15.03 -0.86
N PHE A 257 3.01 13.77 -0.48
CA PHE A 257 3.87 12.82 -1.19
C PHE A 257 3.16 11.50 -1.44
N ALA A 258 3.51 10.86 -2.55
CA ALA A 258 2.95 9.58 -2.96
C ALA A 258 3.85 8.39 -2.56
N VAL A 259 3.20 7.31 -2.13
CA VAL A 259 3.82 6.00 -1.86
C VAL A 259 3.16 4.95 -2.72
N THR A 260 3.99 4.16 -3.40
CA THR A 260 3.58 2.92 -4.07
C THR A 260 4.63 1.82 -3.86
N VAL A 261 4.27 0.60 -4.21
CA VAL A 261 5.12 -0.58 -4.04
C VAL A 261 5.04 -1.45 -5.29
N SER A 262 6.20 -1.93 -5.75
CA SER A 262 6.30 -2.80 -6.91
C SER A 262 6.87 -4.18 -6.56
N ASN A 263 6.17 -5.24 -6.98
CA ASN A 263 6.59 -6.64 -6.83
C ASN A 263 6.97 -7.24 -8.18
N ILE A 264 7.86 -6.55 -8.90
CA ILE A 264 8.47 -7.02 -10.15
C ILE A 264 9.88 -7.56 -9.88
N THR A 265 10.51 -8.18 -10.88
CA THR A 265 11.89 -8.69 -10.76
C THR A 265 12.89 -7.57 -10.50
N TYR A 266 14.06 -7.89 -9.93
CA TYR A 266 15.15 -6.94 -9.72
C TYR A 266 15.47 -6.12 -10.99
N ALA A 267 15.69 -6.80 -12.12
CA ALA A 267 16.00 -6.11 -13.39
C ALA A 267 14.89 -5.13 -13.83
N ASN A 268 13.62 -5.47 -13.57
CA ASN A 268 12.51 -4.60 -13.91
C ASN A 268 12.34 -3.46 -12.88
N LEU A 269 12.75 -3.64 -11.62
CA LEU A 269 12.81 -2.56 -10.63
C LEU A 269 13.85 -1.51 -11.02
N VAL A 270 15.02 -1.95 -11.49
CA VAL A 270 16.06 -1.06 -12.05
C VAL A 270 15.48 -0.24 -13.21
N ALA A 271 14.77 -0.88 -14.14
CA ALA A 271 14.13 -0.19 -15.26
C ALA A 271 13.03 0.80 -14.80
N LEU A 272 12.21 0.40 -13.83
CA LEU A 272 11.16 1.24 -13.25
C LEU A 272 11.75 2.49 -12.59
N GLY A 273 12.76 2.30 -11.73
CA GLY A 273 13.45 3.40 -11.04
C GLY A 273 14.08 4.36 -12.03
N ASN A 274 14.78 3.86 -13.05
CA ASN A 274 15.38 4.68 -14.11
C ASN A 274 14.37 5.45 -14.97
N GLY A 275 13.11 5.01 -15.03
CA GLY A 275 12.02 5.73 -15.68
C GLY A 275 11.44 6.89 -14.86
N GLN A 276 11.81 7.04 -13.58
CA GLN A 276 11.29 8.08 -12.69
C GLN A 276 12.39 9.05 -12.22
N ASN A 277 11.99 10.30 -11.96
CA ASN A 277 12.83 11.33 -11.34
C ASN A 277 11.97 12.39 -10.62
N SER A 278 11.13 11.94 -9.68
CA SER A 278 10.18 12.78 -8.94
C SER A 278 10.61 13.00 -7.49
N GLU A 279 10.53 14.25 -7.05
CA GLU A 279 10.76 14.69 -5.66
C GLU A 279 9.64 14.22 -4.71
N HIS A 280 8.46 13.91 -5.23
CA HIS A 280 7.24 13.72 -4.43
C HIS A 280 6.72 12.28 -4.48
N LEU A 281 7.43 11.38 -5.13
CA LEU A 281 7.05 9.97 -5.28
C LEU A 281 8.12 9.06 -4.66
N SER A 282 7.66 8.08 -3.89
CA SER A 282 8.49 6.97 -3.43
C SER A 282 7.91 5.63 -3.87
N ILE A 283 8.78 4.77 -4.42
CA ILE A 283 8.46 3.41 -4.84
C ILE A 283 9.33 2.46 -4.03
N ALA A 284 8.72 1.53 -3.28
CA ALA A 284 9.48 0.45 -2.64
C ALA A 284 9.49 -0.83 -3.48
N GLY A 285 10.65 -1.48 -3.56
CA GLY A 285 10.82 -2.76 -4.25
C GLY A 285 10.57 -3.94 -3.32
N THR A 286 9.63 -4.82 -3.69
CA THR A 286 9.28 -6.02 -2.90
C THR A 286 9.25 -7.28 -3.76
N PRO A 287 10.32 -7.61 -4.51
CA PRO A 287 10.32 -8.77 -5.38
C PRO A 287 10.08 -10.05 -4.58
N LYS A 288 9.19 -10.92 -5.10
CA LYS A 288 8.87 -12.24 -4.53
C LYS A 288 8.21 -12.23 -3.15
N PHE A 289 7.84 -11.06 -2.63
CA PHE A 289 7.04 -10.99 -1.42
C PHE A 289 5.71 -11.71 -1.66
N PRO A 290 5.30 -12.64 -0.77
CA PRO A 290 3.98 -13.24 -0.84
C PRO A 290 2.86 -12.22 -0.59
N THR A 291 3.13 -11.22 0.24
CA THR A 291 2.14 -10.17 0.59
C THR A 291 1.86 -9.29 -0.62
N LEU A 292 0.59 -8.95 -0.83
CA LEU A 292 0.14 -8.09 -1.93
C LEU A 292 0.87 -6.73 -1.94
N PRO A 293 1.37 -6.24 -3.09
CA PRO A 293 2.14 -4.99 -3.13
C PRO A 293 1.33 -3.79 -2.65
N TRP A 294 0.05 -3.67 -3.01
CA TRP A 294 -0.79 -2.57 -2.52
C TRP A 294 -1.08 -2.65 -1.01
N GLN A 295 -1.11 -3.85 -0.43
CA GLN A 295 -1.23 -3.99 1.02
C GLN A 295 0.06 -3.52 1.72
N ILE A 296 1.24 -3.83 1.14
CA ILE A 296 2.51 -3.29 1.62
C ILE A 296 2.55 -1.77 1.45
N ALA A 297 2.03 -1.22 0.35
CA ALA A 297 1.94 0.24 0.16
C ALA A 297 1.09 0.90 1.26
N GLY A 298 -0.04 0.30 1.62
CA GLY A 298 -0.87 0.75 2.76
C GLY A 298 -0.11 0.71 4.09
N ALA A 299 0.63 -0.38 4.36
CA ALA A 299 1.48 -0.50 5.54
C ALA A 299 2.61 0.55 5.58
N LEU A 300 3.27 0.76 4.44
CA LEU A 300 4.37 1.71 4.30
C LEU A 300 3.87 3.15 4.50
N GLY A 301 2.80 3.54 3.81
CA GLY A 301 2.17 4.84 3.97
C GLY A 301 1.67 5.08 5.40
N ALA A 302 1.11 4.05 6.06
CA ALA A 302 0.70 4.10 7.46
C ALA A 302 1.84 4.43 8.42
N VAL A 303 2.96 3.72 8.28
CA VAL A 303 4.18 3.95 9.09
C VAL A 303 4.72 5.35 8.83
N VAL A 304 4.82 5.77 7.57
CA VAL A 304 5.31 7.12 7.26
C VAL A 304 4.39 8.19 7.83
N ALA A 305 3.07 8.07 7.66
CA ALA A 305 2.14 9.08 8.16
C ALA A 305 2.15 9.17 9.69
N TYR A 306 2.25 8.02 10.39
CA TYR A 306 2.35 7.99 11.84
C TYR A 306 3.60 8.71 12.33
N TYR A 307 4.78 8.28 11.88
CA TYR A 307 6.04 8.80 12.39
C TYR A 307 6.38 10.20 11.85
N GLY A 308 6.00 10.50 10.61
CA GLY A 308 6.17 11.84 10.02
C GLY A 308 5.32 12.90 10.71
N SER A 309 4.11 12.56 11.16
CA SER A 309 3.28 13.47 11.96
C SER A 309 3.84 13.77 13.34
N ILE A 310 4.69 12.88 13.89
CA ILE A 310 5.37 13.07 15.16
C ILE A 310 6.63 13.92 14.96
N ASP A 311 7.43 13.55 13.97
CA ASP A 311 8.67 14.23 13.61
C ASP A 311 9.00 13.99 12.13
N PRO A 312 8.84 15.00 11.25
CA PRO A 312 9.12 14.85 9.83
C PRO A 312 10.60 14.61 9.51
N ALA A 313 11.52 14.96 10.41
CA ALA A 313 12.96 14.76 10.23
C ALA A 313 13.43 13.38 10.73
N ARG A 314 12.55 12.59 11.35
CA ARG A 314 12.90 11.27 11.89
C ARG A 314 13.21 10.28 10.77
N PRO A 315 14.38 9.61 10.80
CA PRO A 315 14.66 8.51 9.89
C PRO A 315 13.65 7.37 10.04
N PHE A 316 13.12 6.89 8.91
CA PHE A 316 12.20 5.73 8.87
C PHE A 316 12.90 4.38 8.97
N GLN A 317 14.23 4.37 9.07
CA GLN A 317 15.04 3.16 9.11
C GLN A 317 14.64 2.25 10.27
N THR A 318 14.68 0.94 10.04
CA THR A 318 14.38 -0.13 11.01
C THR A 318 12.93 -0.24 11.49
N LEU A 319 12.04 0.64 11.04
CA LEU A 319 10.61 0.57 11.39
C LEU A 319 9.99 -0.68 10.75
N ALA A 320 9.26 -1.46 11.55
CA ALA A 320 8.66 -2.71 11.11
C ALA A 320 7.35 -2.48 10.37
N LEU A 321 7.12 -3.26 9.33
CA LEU A 321 5.84 -3.36 8.63
C LEU A 321 5.11 -4.61 9.15
N ASN A 322 4.14 -4.40 10.03
CA ASN A 322 3.30 -5.48 10.56
C ASN A 322 2.39 -6.03 9.45
N GLY A 323 2.14 -7.34 9.50
CA GLY A 323 1.28 -8.02 8.51
C GLY A 323 1.94 -8.27 7.15
N VAL A 324 3.26 -8.03 7.02
CA VAL A 324 4.03 -8.28 5.80
C VAL A 324 4.87 -9.54 5.95
N LEU A 325 4.52 -10.57 5.18
CA LEU A 325 5.33 -11.77 4.99
C LEU A 325 6.46 -11.50 3.99
N PRO A 326 7.74 -11.77 4.34
CA PRO A 326 8.88 -11.61 3.44
C PRO A 326 9.06 -12.80 2.49
N PRO A 327 9.91 -12.69 1.45
CA PRO A 327 10.34 -13.83 0.66
C PRO A 327 11.24 -14.78 1.49
N GLN A 328 11.34 -16.03 1.01
CA GLN A 328 12.25 -17.01 1.61
C GLN A 328 13.70 -16.55 1.50
N VAL A 329 14.58 -17.03 2.39
CA VAL A 329 15.96 -16.51 2.53
C VAL A 329 16.73 -16.50 1.20
N GLY A 330 16.59 -17.55 0.38
CA GLY A 330 17.28 -17.65 -0.92
C GLY A 330 16.70 -16.78 -2.04
N GLU A 331 15.54 -16.15 -1.84
CA GLU A 331 14.88 -15.27 -2.82
C GLU A 331 14.94 -13.79 -2.43
N ARG A 332 15.59 -13.46 -1.30
CA ARG A 332 15.75 -12.08 -0.83
C ARG A 332 16.80 -11.36 -1.67
N LEU A 333 16.56 -10.08 -1.91
CA LEU A 333 17.58 -9.19 -2.49
C LEU A 333 18.82 -9.16 -1.61
N THR A 334 19.97 -9.31 -2.24
CA THR A 334 21.30 -9.15 -1.62
C THR A 334 21.56 -7.69 -1.24
N ASP A 335 22.54 -7.46 -0.37
CA ASP A 335 22.91 -6.10 0.05
C ASP A 335 23.39 -5.24 -1.13
N ASP A 336 24.11 -5.84 -2.08
CA ASP A 336 24.56 -5.18 -3.31
C ASP A 336 23.39 -4.79 -4.21
N GLU A 337 22.43 -5.70 -4.42
CA GLU A 337 21.21 -5.40 -5.19
C GLU A 337 20.40 -4.29 -4.53
N ARG A 338 20.23 -4.32 -3.21
CA ARG A 338 19.51 -3.26 -2.49
C ARG A 338 20.23 -1.91 -2.59
N ASN A 339 21.56 -1.90 -2.46
CA ASN A 339 22.35 -0.68 -2.64
C ASN A 339 22.19 -0.10 -4.06
N LEU A 340 22.22 -0.94 -5.09
CA LEU A 340 22.00 -0.50 -6.48
C LEU A 340 20.59 0.06 -6.68
N LEU A 341 19.56 -0.59 -6.12
CA LEU A 341 18.19 -0.08 -6.18
C LEU A 341 18.05 1.31 -5.55
N LEU A 342 18.77 1.62 -4.48
CA LEU A 342 18.76 2.95 -3.87
C LEU A 342 19.36 4.01 -4.82
N TYR A 343 20.38 3.68 -5.61
CA TYR A 343 20.90 4.56 -6.65
C TYR A 343 19.93 4.70 -7.84
N ASP A 344 19.16 3.66 -8.15
CA ASP A 344 18.14 3.67 -9.19
C ASP A 344 16.84 4.39 -8.77
N GLY A 345 16.73 4.86 -7.51
CA GLY A 345 15.57 5.61 -7.01
C GLY A 345 14.45 4.72 -6.48
N ILE A 346 14.77 3.50 -6.04
CA ILE A 346 13.84 2.53 -5.45
C ILE A 346 14.16 2.36 -3.96
N SER A 347 13.17 2.62 -3.12
CA SER A 347 13.23 2.36 -1.68
C SER A 347 13.33 0.87 -1.37
N THR A 348 14.05 0.52 -0.31
CA THR A 348 14.32 -0.88 0.02
C THR A 348 13.79 -1.27 1.40
N LEU A 349 13.44 -2.56 1.51
CA LEU A 349 13.06 -3.19 2.77
C LEU A 349 14.13 -4.22 3.16
N LEU A 350 14.48 -4.26 4.44
CA LEU A 350 15.32 -5.31 5.02
C LEU A 350 14.45 -6.31 5.78
N ILE A 351 14.91 -7.55 5.85
CA ILE A 351 14.26 -8.59 6.66
C ILE A 351 15.14 -8.86 7.89
N ASP A 352 14.60 -8.61 9.08
CA ASP A 352 15.35 -8.84 10.31
C ASP A 352 15.52 -10.34 10.63
N ALA A 353 16.34 -10.65 11.63
CA ALA A 353 16.57 -12.02 12.09
C ALA A 353 15.29 -12.72 12.62
N GLY A 354 14.27 -11.94 12.99
CA GLY A 354 12.95 -12.45 13.40
C GLY A 354 11.99 -12.67 12.23
N GLY A 355 12.43 -12.48 10.99
CA GLY A 355 11.60 -12.63 9.80
C GLY A 355 10.60 -11.50 9.58
N LYS A 356 10.80 -10.33 10.20
CA LYS A 356 9.95 -9.14 9.97
C LYS A 356 10.53 -8.27 8.87
N ALA A 357 9.68 -7.81 7.96
CA ALA A 357 10.02 -6.77 7.00
C ALA A 357 10.11 -5.42 7.71
N ARG A 358 11.19 -4.68 7.45
CA ARG A 358 11.45 -3.34 7.99
C ARG A 358 11.88 -2.41 6.87
N ILE A 359 11.59 -1.13 7.03
CA ILE A 359 12.10 -0.10 6.14
C ILE A 359 13.62 -0.04 6.31
N GLU A 360 14.38 -0.26 5.24
CA GLU A 360 15.84 -0.11 5.25
C GLU A 360 16.19 1.35 4.97
N ARG A 361 15.70 1.88 3.85
CA ARG A 361 15.77 3.31 3.54
C ARG A 361 14.57 3.70 2.68
N MET A 362 13.94 4.81 3.06
CA MET A 362 12.83 5.40 2.34
C MET A 362 13.32 6.64 1.60
N ILE A 363 13.40 6.55 0.29
CA ILE A 363 13.88 7.59 -0.62
C ILE A 363 12.79 7.99 -1.61
N THR A 364 12.89 9.18 -2.17
CA THR A 364 12.12 9.56 -3.35
C THR A 364 12.75 8.95 -4.60
N THR A 365 12.08 9.09 -5.75
CA THR A 365 12.65 8.70 -7.04
C THR A 365 13.62 9.74 -7.62
N TYR A 366 13.86 10.86 -6.94
CA TYR A 366 14.72 11.95 -7.40
C TYR A 366 16.20 11.57 -7.37
N LYS A 367 16.89 11.77 -8.49
CA LYS A 367 18.30 11.41 -8.71
C LYS A 367 19.10 12.48 -9.43
N THR A 368 18.44 13.24 -10.31
CA THR A 368 19.11 14.25 -11.13
C THR A 368 18.36 15.57 -11.12
N ASN A 369 19.13 16.66 -11.17
CA ASN A 369 18.57 18.00 -11.30
C ASN A 369 18.15 18.32 -12.74
N ALA A 370 17.62 19.53 -12.97
CA ALA A 370 17.18 20.00 -14.28
C ALA A 370 18.26 19.98 -15.39
N PHE A 371 19.55 19.96 -15.03
CA PHE A 371 20.67 19.85 -15.97
C PHE A 371 21.13 18.41 -16.20
N GLY A 372 20.46 17.43 -15.58
CA GLY A 372 20.80 16.01 -15.66
C GLY A 372 22.00 15.59 -14.81
N ALA A 373 22.50 16.49 -13.94
CA ALA A 373 23.59 16.16 -13.02
C ALA A 373 23.03 15.45 -11.78
N ALA A 374 23.81 14.52 -11.22
CA ALA A 374 23.44 13.81 -10.00
C ALA A 374 23.17 14.81 -8.85
N ASP A 375 22.02 14.66 -8.20
CA ASP A 375 21.58 15.53 -7.12
C ASP A 375 20.79 14.71 -6.09
N THR A 376 21.15 14.87 -4.82
CA THR A 376 20.55 14.16 -3.69
C THR A 376 19.75 15.08 -2.78
N SER A 377 19.51 16.33 -3.19
CA SER A 377 18.77 17.36 -2.43
C SER A 377 17.42 16.85 -1.90
N TYR A 378 16.70 16.09 -2.74
CA TYR A 378 15.39 15.52 -2.42
C TYR A 378 15.41 14.00 -2.28
N LEU A 379 16.59 13.38 -2.11
CA LEU A 379 16.71 11.92 -2.06
C LEU A 379 15.96 11.31 -0.88
N ASP A 380 16.23 11.78 0.34
CA ASP A 380 15.63 11.20 1.54
C ASP A 380 14.22 11.77 1.78
N LEU A 381 13.26 10.88 2.04
CA LEU A 381 11.86 11.28 2.28
C LEU A 381 11.72 12.28 3.44
N THR A 382 12.58 12.18 4.45
CA THR A 382 12.61 13.12 5.58
C THR A 382 12.86 14.56 5.15
N THR A 383 13.62 14.78 4.06
CA THR A 383 13.82 16.13 3.51
C THR A 383 12.50 16.70 3.02
N ILE A 384 11.75 15.93 2.25
CA ILE A 384 10.43 16.34 1.72
C ILE A 384 9.45 16.60 2.85
N LEU A 385 9.35 15.71 3.83
CA LEU A 385 8.45 15.90 4.97
C LEU A 385 8.84 17.12 5.81
N THR A 386 10.14 17.40 5.94
CA THR A 386 10.62 18.60 6.66
C THR A 386 10.27 19.86 5.90
N LEU A 387 10.40 19.87 4.56
CA LEU A 387 10.00 21.01 3.73
C LEU A 387 8.50 21.25 3.72
N SER A 388 7.70 20.18 3.73
CA SER A 388 6.22 20.23 3.84
C SER A 388 5.75 20.87 5.14
N TYR A 389 6.54 20.72 6.20
CA TYR A 389 6.25 21.27 7.51
C TYR A 389 6.59 22.76 7.67
N LEU A 390 7.51 23.28 6.85
CA LEU A 390 8.01 24.66 6.89
C LEU A 390 7.10 25.61 6.10
#